data_AF-A0A8C5KT81-F1
#
_entry.id   AF-A0A8C5KT81-F1
#
_cell.length_a   1.000
_cell.length_b   1.000
_cell.length_c   1.000
_cell.angle_alpha   90.00
_cell.angle_beta   90.00
_cell.angle_gamma   90.00
#
_symmetry.space_group_name_H-M   'P 1'
#
loop_
_entity.id
_entity.type
_entity.pdbx_description
1 polymer ?
#
loop_
_entity_poly.entity_id
_entity_poly.type
_entity_poly.pdbx_seq_one_letter_code
_entity_poly.pdbx_strand_id
1 'polypeptide(L)'
;MLCSLLFCECLLLVIGYAHDDDWIDPTDMLNYDAASGTMRKSQVKYDTSEKKDVSPDSSNADELSECFHRLDALTHKIDECERK
;
A
#
# COMPACT_ATOMS: atom_id res chain seq x y z
N MET A 1 15.42 36.60 6.83
CA MET A 1 16.02 35.26 7.02
C MET A 1 14.95 34.18 7.18
N LEU A 2 13.92 34.38 8.02
CA LEU A 2 12.78 33.47 8.15
C LEU A 2 12.08 33.17 6.81
N CYS A 3 11.84 34.17 5.97
CA CYS A 3 11.22 33.96 4.66
C CYS A 3 12.04 33.02 3.77
N SER A 4 13.37 33.13 3.75
CA SER A 4 14.24 32.27 2.95
C SER A 4 14.23 30.82 3.42
N LEU A 5 14.10 30.58 4.74
CA LEU A 5 13.93 29.23 5.30
C LEU A 5 12.57 28.66 4.94
N LEU A 6 11.50 29.46 5.00
CA LEU A 6 10.16 29.03 4.59
C LEU A 6 10.12 28.66 3.09
N PHE A 7 10.77 29.45 2.23
CA PHE A 7 10.87 29.11 0.81
C PHE A 7 11.66 27.81 0.57
N CYS A 8 12.71 27.55 1.35
CA CYS A 8 13.49 26.31 1.27
C CYS A 8 12.61 25.09 1.60
N GLU A 9 11.88 25.13 2.70
CA GLU A 9 10.95 24.07 3.12
C GLU A 9 9.84 23.84 2.09
N CYS A 10 9.25 24.91 1.54
CA CYS A 10 8.24 24.79 0.49
C CYS A 10 8.80 24.12 -0.78
N LEU A 11 10.03 24.43 -1.19
CA LEU A 11 10.66 23.80 -2.35
C LEU A 11 10.94 22.31 -2.09
N LEU A 12 11.36 21.92 -0.89
CA LEU A 12 11.58 20.52 -0.52
C LEU A 12 10.27 19.72 -0.51
N LEU A 13 9.19 20.30 0.03
CA LEU A 13 7.86 19.68 0.02
C LEU A 13 7.32 19.47 -1.40
N VAL A 14 7.56 20.42 -2.32
CA VAL A 14 7.12 20.30 -3.72
C VAL A 14 7.91 19.22 -4.46
N ILE A 15 9.20 19.06 -4.18
CA ILE A 15 10.03 18.00 -4.78
C ILE A 15 9.58 16.61 -4.30
N GLY A 16 9.23 16.48 -3.02
CA GLY A 16 8.68 15.24 -2.48
C GLY A 16 7.25 14.92 -2.93
N TYR A 17 6.46 15.94 -3.29
CA TYR A 17 5.08 15.75 -3.75
C TYR A 17 4.96 15.50 -5.27
N ALA A 18 5.90 16.03 -6.06
CA ALA A 18 5.93 15.82 -7.52
C ALA A 18 6.63 14.51 -7.93
N HIS A 19 7.37 13.90 -7.01
CA HIS A 19 7.69 12.49 -7.10
C HIS A 19 6.48 11.78 -6.53
N ASP A 20 5.50 11.46 -7.39
CA ASP A 20 4.49 10.47 -7.04
C ASP A 20 5.26 9.32 -6.38
N ASP A 21 4.92 8.99 -5.13
CA ASP A 21 5.34 7.75 -4.48
C ASP A 21 4.68 6.59 -5.24
N ASP A 22 5.02 6.47 -6.52
CA ASP A 22 4.81 5.32 -7.37
C ASP A 22 5.71 4.25 -6.78
N TRP A 23 5.24 3.68 -5.68
CA TRP A 23 5.77 2.45 -5.13
C TRP A 23 5.96 1.50 -6.31
N ILE A 24 7.22 1.24 -6.64
CA ILE A 24 7.58 0.37 -7.74
C ILE A 24 7.20 -1.04 -7.29
N ASP A 25 6.31 -1.71 -8.02
CA ASP A 25 5.99 -3.10 -7.73
C ASP A 25 7.30 -3.90 -7.84
N PRO A 26 7.65 -4.76 -6.88
CA PRO A 26 8.83 -5.62 -6.99
C PRO A 26 8.93 -6.39 -8.33
N THR A 27 7.79 -6.62 -8.99
CA THR A 27 7.67 -7.24 -10.32
C THR A 27 8.09 -6.31 -11.46
N ASP A 28 8.01 -4.99 -11.29
CA ASP A 28 8.40 -4.00 -12.29
C ASP A 28 9.89 -4.03 -12.61
N MET A 29 10.72 -4.39 -11.64
CA MET A 29 12.16 -4.56 -11.84
C MET A 29 12.47 -5.71 -12.81
N LEU A 30 11.62 -6.73 -12.90
CA LEU A 30 11.75 -7.80 -13.91
C LEU A 30 11.36 -7.31 -15.32
N ASN A 31 10.51 -6.28 -15.41
CA ASN A 31 10.12 -5.65 -16.67
C ASN A 31 11.02 -4.45 -17.04
N TYR A 32 11.95 -4.06 -16.16
CA TYR A 32 12.87 -2.97 -16.42
C TYR A 32 14.00 -3.41 -17.34
N ASP A 33 14.16 -2.70 -18.44
CA ASP A 33 15.30 -2.90 -19.34
C ASP A 33 16.41 -1.90 -19.00
N ALA A 34 17.50 -2.42 -18.43
CA ALA A 34 18.65 -1.61 -18.03
C ALA A 34 19.39 -0.96 -19.21
N ALA A 35 19.29 -1.54 -20.43
CA ALA A 35 19.95 -0.97 -21.60
C ALA A 35 19.21 0.27 -22.13
N SER A 36 17.88 0.28 -22.05
CA SER A 36 17.05 1.42 -22.45
C SER A 36 16.70 2.37 -21.30
N GLY A 37 16.87 1.94 -20.05
CA GLY A 37 16.52 2.71 -18.86
C GLY A 37 15.02 2.92 -18.69
N THR A 38 14.20 2.02 -19.24
CA THR A 38 12.74 2.16 -19.25
C THR A 38 12.04 0.86 -18.84
N MET A 39 10.86 0.98 -18.22
CA MET A 39 9.98 -0.17 -18.00
C MET A 39 9.36 -0.63 -19.32
N ARG A 40 9.47 -1.92 -19.63
CA ARG A 40 8.73 -2.52 -20.73
C ARG A 40 7.25 -2.48 -20.42
N LYS A 41 6.47 -1.70 -21.16
CA LYS A 41 5.00 -1.72 -21.06
C LYS A 41 4.51 -3.11 -21.47
N SER A 42 3.86 -3.81 -20.55
CA SER A 42 3.17 -5.05 -20.85
C SER A 42 2.09 -4.75 -21.91
N GLN A 43 2.17 -5.39 -23.08
CA GLN A 43 1.11 -5.34 -24.10
C GLN A 43 -0.08 -6.25 -23.71
N VAL A 44 -0.27 -6.49 -22.42
CA VAL A 44 -1.45 -7.19 -21.93
C VAL A 44 -2.57 -6.16 -22.06
N LYS A 45 -3.37 -6.30 -23.13
CA LYS A 45 -4.73 -5.78 -23.11
C LYS A 45 -5.34 -6.32 -21.82
N TYR A 46 -5.53 -5.46 -20.83
CA TYR A 46 -6.42 -5.75 -19.72
C TYR A 46 -7.82 -5.84 -20.32
N ASP A 47 -8.13 -7.00 -20.92
CA ASP A 47 -9.50 -7.44 -20.96
C ASP A 47 -9.97 -7.43 -19.51
N THR A 48 -11.04 -6.69 -19.28
CA THR A 48 -11.66 -6.42 -18.00
C THR A 48 -12.15 -7.74 -17.39
N SER A 49 -11.26 -8.58 -16.85
CA SER A 49 -11.59 -9.78 -16.11
C SER A 49 -10.34 -10.42 -15.50
N GLU A 50 -9.71 -9.75 -14.54
CA GLU A 50 -8.93 -10.48 -13.53
C GLU A 50 -9.70 -10.46 -12.21
N LYS A 51 -10.85 -11.13 -12.22
CA LYS A 51 -11.25 -11.91 -11.05
C LYS A 51 -10.29 -13.10 -11.01
N LYS A 52 -9.05 -12.85 -10.58
CA LYS A 52 -8.16 -13.91 -10.19
C LYS A 52 -8.76 -14.46 -8.92
N ASP A 53 -9.55 -15.52 -9.07
CA ASP A 53 -9.95 -16.39 -7.98
C ASP A 53 -8.67 -16.86 -7.30
N VAL A 54 -8.24 -16.10 -6.29
CA VAL A 54 -7.39 -16.60 -5.24
C VAL A 54 -8.23 -17.67 -4.59
N SER A 55 -7.94 -18.92 -4.92
CA SER A 55 -8.42 -20.07 -4.15
C SER A 55 -8.26 -19.71 -2.68
N PRO A 56 -9.35 -19.62 -1.90
CA PRO A 56 -9.22 -19.36 -0.48
C PRO A 56 -8.60 -20.62 0.11
N ASP A 57 -7.27 -20.61 0.29
CA ASP A 57 -6.61 -21.57 1.16
C ASP A 57 -7.34 -21.45 2.50
N SER A 58 -8.04 -22.52 2.86
CA SER A 58 -8.94 -22.57 4.02
C SER A 58 -8.22 -22.21 5.32
N SER A 59 -6.88 -22.35 5.37
CA SER A 59 -6.05 -21.92 6.49
C SER A 59 -6.13 -20.42 6.76
N ASN A 60 -6.20 -19.59 5.72
CA ASN A 60 -6.24 -18.13 5.87
C ASN A 60 -7.58 -17.67 6.44
N ALA A 61 -8.67 -18.39 6.14
CA ALA A 61 -9.99 -18.09 6.67
C ALA A 61 -10.07 -18.38 8.18
N ASP A 62 -9.45 -19.48 8.64
CA ASP A 62 -9.41 -19.86 10.05
C ASP A 62 -8.57 -18.86 10.86
N GLU A 63 -7.38 -18.46 10.37
CA GLU A 63 -6.53 -17.46 11.03
C GLU A 63 -7.21 -16.08 11.13
N LEU A 64 -7.91 -15.65 10.07
CA LEU A 64 -8.69 -14.41 10.10
C LEU A 64 -9.82 -14.49 11.11
N SER A 65 -10.51 -15.63 11.23
CA SER A 65 -11.59 -15.82 12.20
C SER A 65 -11.11 -15.69 13.65
N GLU A 66 -9.92 -16.23 13.96
CA GLU A 66 -9.31 -16.09 15.28
C GLU A 66 -8.93 -14.63 15.58
N CYS A 67 -8.42 -13.93 14.56
CA CYS A 67 -8.09 -12.50 14.67
C CYS A 67 -9.34 -11.66 15.01
N PHE A 68 -10.45 -11.88 14.29
CA PHE A 68 -11.71 -11.18 14.56
C PHE A 68 -12.25 -11.47 15.97
N HIS A 69 -12.20 -12.72 16.42
CA HIS A 69 -12.60 -13.07 17.79
C HIS A 69 -11.77 -12.36 18.86
N ARG A 70 -10.45 -12.25 18.65
CA ARG A 70 -9.56 -11.51 19.57
C ARG A 70 -9.87 -10.01 19.56
N LEU A 71 -10.18 -9.45 18.40
CA LEU A 71 -10.58 -8.05 18.22
C LEU A 71 -11.88 -7.73 18.97
N ASP A 72 -12.90 -8.57 18.83
CA ASP A 72 -14.17 -8.41 19.54
C ASP A 72 -13.99 -8.51 21.05
N ALA A 73 -13.20 -9.49 21.52
CA ALA A 73 -12.90 -9.63 22.94
C ALA A 73 -12.16 -8.40 23.50
N LEU A 74 -11.21 -7.83 22.74
CA LEU A 74 -10.49 -6.63 23.14
C LEU A 74 -11.42 -5.41 23.18
N THR A 75 -12.27 -5.26 22.18
CA THR A 75 -13.26 -4.17 22.08
C THR A 75 -14.22 -4.19 23.26
N HIS A 76 -14.74 -5.37 23.61
CA HIS A 76 -15.60 -5.54 24.79
C HIS A 76 -14.88 -5.16 26.09
N LYS A 77 -13.60 -5.52 26.25
CA LYS A 77 -12.83 -5.15 27.45
C LYS A 77 -12.58 -3.65 27.55
N ILE A 78 -12.40 -2.96 26.42
CA ILE A 78 -12.27 -1.51 26.38
C ILE A 78 -13.57 -0.85 26.83
N ASP A 79 -14.71 -1.27 26.27
CA ASP A 79 -16.03 -0.75 26.64
C ASP A 79 -16.34 -0.97 28.13
N GLU A 80 -16.02 -2.14 28.68
CA GLU A 80 -16.19 -2.41 30.11
C GLU A 80 -15.30 -1.52 31.00
N CYS A 81 -14.10 -1.16 30.53
CA CYS A 81 -13.20 -0.24 31.22
C CYS A 81 -13.69 1.22 31.13
N GLU A 82 -14.20 1.64 29.98
CA GLU A 82 -14.74 3.00 29.79
C GLU A 82 -16.03 3.23 30.59
N ARG A 83 -16.77 2.16 30.87
CA ARG A 83 -18.02 2.21 31.64
C ARG A 83 -17.82 2.16 33.16
N LYS A 84 -16.58 2.00 33.65
CA LYS A 84 -16.22 2.01 35.08
C LYS A 84 -15.64 3.36 35.48
#